data_AF-A0A967TP92-F1
#
_entry.id   AF-A0A967TP92-F1
#
_cell.length_a   1.000
_cell.length_b   1.000
_cell.length_c   1.000
_cell.angle_alpha   90.00
_cell.angle_beta   90.00
_cell.angle_gamma   90.00
#
_symmetry.space_group_name_H-M   'P 1'
#
loop_
_entity.id
_entity.type
_entity.pdbx_description
1 polymer ?
#
loop_
_entity_poly.entity_id
_entity_poly.type
_entity_poly.pdbx_seq_one_letter_code
_entity_poly.pdbx_strand_id
1 'polypeptide(L)' 'PVDVLVNNAAIFQHKPVMDITPEDWDAVLDLNLRAPFFCSQQAASQMDVRGGVIINIADVAAYQP' A
#
# COMPACT_ATOMS: atom_id res chain seq x y z
N PRO A 1 17.77 -11.39 -6.96
CA PRO A 1 17.22 -11.40 -5.58
C PRO A 1 16.78 -9.99 -5.19
N VAL A 2 15.62 -9.86 -4.56
CA VAL A 2 15.17 -8.59 -3.96
C VAL A 2 15.62 -8.59 -2.50
N ASP A 3 16.40 -7.58 -2.09
CA ASP A 3 16.83 -7.45 -0.70
C ASP A 3 15.83 -6.61 0.11
N VAL A 4 15.31 -5.53 -0.49
CA VAL A 4 14.38 -4.60 0.16
C VAL A 4 13.29 -4.16 -0.82
N LEU A 5 12.03 -4.23 -0.39
CA LEU A 5 10.90 -3.56 -1.00
C LEU A 5 10.40 -2.44 -0.07
N VAL A 6 10.18 -1.25 -0.63
CA VAL A 6 9.52 -0.15 0.07
C VAL A 6 8.24 0.20 -0.65
N ASN A 7 7.10 -0.10 -0.03
CA ASN A 7 5.79 0.32 -0.50
C ASN A 7 5.51 1.73 0.01
N ASN A 8 5.78 2.72 -0.84
CA ASN A 8 5.57 4.14 -0.54
C ASN A 8 4.46 4.80 -1.39
N ALA A 9 4.07 4.17 -2.50
CA ALA A 9 3.04 4.75 -3.36
C ALA A 9 1.70 4.82 -2.62
N ALA A 10 1.11 6.00 -2.56
CA ALA A 10 -0.18 6.24 -1.94
C ALA A 10 -0.87 7.45 -2.59
N ILE A 11 -2.20 7.46 -2.56
CA ILE A 11 -3.03 8.63 -2.87
C ILE A 11 -3.97 8.93 -1.72
N PHE A 12 -4.37 10.19 -1.62
CA PHE A 12 -5.39 10.62 -0.67
C PHE A 12 -6.52 11.28 -1.45
N GLN A 13 -7.75 10.81 -1.22
CA GLN A 13 -8.92 11.42 -1.84
C GLN A 13 -9.51 12.49 -0.92
N HIS A 14 -9.43 13.74 -1.37
CA HIS A 14 -9.97 14.88 -0.65
C HIS A 14 -11.31 15.32 -1.24
N LYS A 15 -12.41 14.76 -0.72
CA LYS A 15 -13.78 15.16 -1.03
C LYS A 15 -14.65 15.13 0.23
N PRO A 16 -15.75 15.90 0.29
CA PRO A 16 -16.78 15.71 1.30
C PRO A 16 -17.27 14.26 1.30
N VAL A 17 -17.54 13.70 2.48
CA VAL A 17 -17.95 12.29 2.63
C VAL A 17 -19.16 11.92 1.76
N MET A 18 -20.11 12.84 1.60
CA MET A 18 -21.31 12.63 0.79
C MET A 18 -21.06 12.63 -0.72
N ASP A 19 -19.89 13.08 -1.17
CA ASP A 19 -19.51 13.21 -2.58
C ASP A 19 -18.50 12.13 -3.01
N ILE A 20 -18.08 11.24 -2.09
CA ILE A 20 -17.20 10.11 -2.41
C ILE A 20 -17.97 9.09 -3.24
N THR A 21 -17.46 8.79 -4.44
CA THR A 21 -18.02 7.73 -5.28
C THR A 21 -17.37 6.37 -4.98
N PRO A 22 -17.99 5.24 -5.38
CA PRO A 22 -17.35 3.94 -5.30
C PRO A 22 -16.00 3.88 -6.03
N GLU A 23 -15.88 4.54 -7.18
CA GLU A 23 -14.63 4.59 -7.95
C GLU A 23 -13.52 5.35 -7.22
N ASP A 24 -13.87 6.42 -6.49
CA ASP A 24 -12.92 7.14 -5.64
C ASP A 24 -12.40 6.24 -4.51
N TRP A 25 -13.31 5.49 -3.87
CA TRP A 25 -13.00 4.55 -2.81
C TRP A 25 -12.10 3.42 -3.30
N ASP A 26 -12.48 2.82 -4.44
CA ASP A 26 -11.74 1.74 -5.07
C ASP A 26 -10.34 2.21 -5.48
N ALA A 27 -10.20 3.41 -6.05
CA ALA A 27 -8.88 3.95 -6.42
C ALA A 27 -7.93 4.07 -5.21
N VAL A 28 -8.44 4.56 -4.06
CA VAL A 28 -7.64 4.68 -2.82
C VAL A 28 -7.25 3.30 -2.29
N LEU A 29 -8.20 2.35 -2.23
CA LEU A 29 -7.89 1.01 -1.72
C LEU A 29 -7.01 0.21 -2.68
N ASP A 30 -7.20 0.35 -3.99
CA ASP A 30 -6.39 -0.35 -4.99
C ASP A 30 -4.92 0.07 -4.89
N LEU A 31 -4.65 1.37 -4.74
CA LEU A 31 -3.27 1.84 -4.62
C LEU A 31 -2.70 1.66 -3.21
N ASN A 32 -3.44 2.04 -2.16
CA ASN A 32 -2.87 2.13 -0.82
C ASN A 32 -2.90 0.80 -0.06
N LEU A 33 -3.69 -0.18 -0.48
CA LEU A 33 -3.86 -1.45 0.23
C LEU A 33 -3.63 -2.67 -0.67
N ARG A 34 -4.28 -2.72 -1.84
CA ARG A 34 -4.18 -3.87 -2.75
C ARG A 34 -2.79 -3.96 -3.37
N ALA A 35 -2.28 -2.87 -3.94
CA ALA A 35 -0.97 -2.83 -4.56
C ALA A 35 0.16 -3.24 -3.60
N PRO A 36 0.31 -2.66 -2.38
CA PRO A 36 1.38 -3.05 -1.47
C PRO A 36 1.29 -4.53 -1.07
N PHE A 37 0.10 -5.11 -0.94
CA PHE A 37 -0.03 -6.54 -0.66
C PHE A 37 0.54 -7.41 -1.79
N PHE A 38 0.13 -7.18 -3.04
CA PHE A 38 0.59 -8.00 -4.16
C PHE A 38 2.04 -7.72 -4.55
N CYS A 39 2.51 -6.47 -4.43
CA CYS A 39 3.93 -6.14 -4.53
C CYS A 39 4.75 -6.89 -3.48
N SER A 40 4.26 -6.95 -2.24
CA SER A 40 4.92 -7.69 -1.16
C SER A 40 4.97 -9.19 -1.43
N GLN A 41 3.87 -9.78 -1.90
CA GLN A 41 3.81 -11.18 -2.28
C GLN A 41 4.86 -11.51 -3.36
N GLN A 42 4.96 -10.67 -4.39
CA GLN A 42 5.90 -10.89 -5.48
C GLN A 42 7.35 -10.56 -5.11
N ALA A 43 7.59 -9.61 -4.20
CA ALA A 43 8.93 -9.36 -3.69
C ALA A 43 9.41 -10.54 -2.83
N ALA A 44 8.54 -11.07 -1.97
CA ALA A 44 8.86 -12.22 -1.13
C ALA A 44 9.24 -13.47 -1.96
N SER A 45 8.61 -13.69 -3.11
CA SER A 45 8.97 -14.80 -4.02
C SER A 45 10.37 -14.65 -4.66
N GLN A 46 10.94 -13.45 -4.64
CA GLN A 46 12.26 -13.13 -5.20
C GLN A 46 13.33 -12.91 -4.12
N MET A 47 12.99 -13.05 -2.84
CA MET A 47 13.94 -13.01 -1.73
C MET A 47 14.70 -14.34 -1.65
N ASP A 48 15.99 -14.26 -1.32
CA ASP A 48 16.86 -15.45 -1.19
C ASP A 48 16.64 -16.16 0.16
N VAL A 49 17.34 -17.28 0.41
CA VAL A 49 17.24 -18.07 1.66
C VAL A 49 17.56 -17.28 2.93
N ARG A 50 18.26 -16.15 2.80
CA ARG A 50 18.58 -15.22 3.90
C ARG A 50 17.41 -14.27 4.22
N GLY A 51 16.34 -14.30 3.43
CA GLY A 51 15.21 -13.39 3.52
C GLY A 51 15.49 -12.02 2.90
N GLY A 52 14.63 -11.07 3.25
CA GLY A 52 14.71 -9.67 2.85
C GLY A 52 13.77 -8.82 3.71
N VAL A 53 13.66 -7.53 3.42
CA VAL A 53 12.85 -6.59 4.19
C VAL A 53 11.76 -5.97 3.33
N ILE A 54 10.53 -5.92 3.85
CA ILE A 54 9.42 -5.20 3.23
C ILE A 54 8.99 -4.09 4.19
N ILE A 55 9.01 -2.84 3.72
CA ILE A 55 8.64 -1.65 4.49
C ILE A 55 7.36 -1.09 3.87
N ASN A 56 6.30 -0.97 4.66
CA ASN A 56 5.08 -0.26 4.26
C ASN A 56 5.06 1.10 4.97
N ILE A 57 4.92 2.17 4.19
CA ILE A 57 4.73 3.51 4.76
C ILE A 57 3.25 3.67 5.10
N ALA A 58 2.97 3.97 6.36
CA ALA A 58 1.63 4.22 6.87
C ALA A 58 1.52 5.66 7.40
N ASP A 59 0.30 6.17 7.49
CA ASP A 59 0.01 7.50 8.01
C ASP A 59 -0.50 7.43 9.46
N VAL A 60 -0.20 8.46 10.27
CA VAL A 60 -0.69 8.57 11.65
C VAL A 60 -2.22 8.63 11.71
N ALA A 61 -2.88 9.12 10.66
CA ALA A 61 -4.32 9.16 10.52
C ALA A 61 -4.98 7.76 10.62
N ALA A 62 -4.24 6.68 10.35
CA ALA A 62 -4.74 5.33 10.58
C ALA A 62 -4.98 4.99 12.06
N TYR A 63 -4.30 5.70 12.97
CA TYR A 63 -4.48 5.58 14.42
C TYR A 63 -5.31 6.73 15.01
N GLN A 64 -5.35 7.87 14.32
CA GLN A 64 -6.03 9.10 14.74
C GLN A 64 -6.88 9.65 13.58
N PRO A 65 -8.06 9.04 13.33
CA PRO A 65 -8.94 9.39 12.22
C PRO A 65 -9.69 10.72 12.42
#